data_AF-A0A1L9BSP5-F1
#
_entry.id   AF-A0A1L9BSP5-F1
#
_cell.length_a   1.000
_cell.length_b   1.000
_cell.length_c   1.000
_cell.angle_alpha   90.00
_cell.angle_beta   90.00
_cell.angle_gamma   90.00
#
_symmetry.space_group_name_H-M   'P 1'
#
loop_
_entity.id
_entity.type
_entity.pdbx_description
1 polymer ?
#
loop_
_entity_poly.entity_id
_entity_poly.type
_entity_poly.pdbx_seq_one_letter_code
_entity_poly.pdbx_strand_id
1 'polypeptide(L)'
;MTQSSNVIAFPPRPANQPFRRPAALIRAAREGQRAWRRERDLARLLRTDRCPEPARALSRLRAEEEIQNDFRLNRLADYDMKRHVLLMIAIMGEMRAALEAHPAPLATAL
;
A
#
# COMPACT_ATOMS: atom_id res chain seq x y z
N MET A 1 -18.52 -33.63 -33.18
CA MET A 1 -18.76 -33.34 -31.75
C MET A 1 -17.66 -32.41 -31.27
N THR A 2 -17.88 -31.10 -31.35
CA THR A 2 -16.89 -30.07 -30.96
C THR A 2 -17.13 -29.67 -29.51
N GLN A 3 -16.25 -30.09 -28.61
CA GLN A 3 -16.31 -29.76 -27.19
C GLN A 3 -15.73 -28.35 -26.99
N SER A 4 -16.60 -27.34 -27.04
CA SER A 4 -16.25 -25.96 -26.71
C SER A 4 -16.07 -25.82 -25.19
N SER A 5 -14.84 -25.99 -24.71
CA SER A 5 -14.44 -25.68 -23.34
C SER A 5 -14.53 -24.17 -23.11
N ASN A 6 -15.67 -23.72 -22.58
CA ASN A 6 -15.91 -22.33 -22.21
C ASN A 6 -15.36 -22.10 -20.80
N VAL A 7 -14.03 -22.09 -20.66
CA VAL A 7 -13.38 -21.69 -19.41
C VAL A 7 -13.46 -20.18 -19.33
N ILE A 8 -14.44 -19.69 -18.57
CA ILE A 8 -14.50 -18.28 -18.17
C ILE A 8 -13.30 -18.07 -17.24
N ALA A 9 -12.19 -17.57 -17.79
CA ALA A 9 -11.11 -17.03 -16.97
C ALA A 9 -11.70 -15.85 -16.19
N PHE A 10 -11.90 -16.04 -14.88
CA PHE A 10 -12.27 -14.94 -13.99
C PHE A 10 -11.02 -14.07 -13.86
N PRO A 11 -10.95 -12.86 -14.48
CA PRO A 11 -9.86 -11.98 -14.16
C PRO A 11 -9.96 -11.68 -12.65
N PRO A 12 -8.85 -11.71 -11.89
CA PRO A 12 -8.90 -11.36 -10.48
C PRO A 12 -9.54 -9.97 -10.38
N ARG A 13 -10.68 -9.87 -9.69
CA ARG A 13 -11.32 -8.59 -9.40
C ARG A 13 -10.23 -7.73 -8.75
N PRO A 14 -9.85 -6.58 -9.31
CA PRO A 14 -8.85 -5.74 -8.68
C PRO A 14 -9.42 -5.31 -7.33
N ALA A 15 -8.90 -5.89 -6.24
CA ALA A 15 -9.30 -5.59 -4.88
C ALA A 15 -8.88 -4.18 -4.43
N ASN A 16 -8.18 -3.44 -5.29
CA ASN A 16 -7.77 -2.08 -5.03
C ASN A 16 -8.95 -1.14 -5.31
N GLN A 17 -9.70 -0.81 -4.26
CA GLN A 17 -10.42 0.46 -4.26
C GLN A 17 -9.42 1.58 -4.62
N PRO A 18 -9.78 2.50 -5.53
CA PRO A 18 -8.88 3.57 -5.93
C PRO A 18 -8.54 4.38 -4.69
N PHE A 19 -7.25 4.38 -4.32
CA PHE A 19 -6.72 5.12 -3.20
C PHE A 19 -6.72 6.62 -3.56
N ARG A 20 -7.93 7.21 -3.56
CA ARG A 20 -8.12 8.63 -3.85
C ARG A 20 -7.70 9.41 -2.62
N ARG A 21 -6.50 9.99 -2.67
CA ARG A 21 -5.97 10.89 -1.65
C ARG A 21 -5.72 12.26 -2.27
N PRO A 22 -5.82 13.35 -1.48
CA PRO A 22 -5.45 14.68 -1.94
C PRO A 22 -4.08 14.68 -2.62
N ALA A 23 -3.98 15.34 -3.78
CA ALA A 23 -2.75 15.35 -4.59
C ALA A 23 -1.52 15.83 -3.79
N ALA A 24 -1.72 16.72 -2.82
CA ALA A 24 -0.67 17.20 -1.92
C ALA A 24 -0.04 16.06 -1.09
N LEU A 25 -0.85 15.14 -0.52
CA LEU A 25 -0.34 14.00 0.26
C LEU A 25 0.47 13.05 -0.62
N ILE A 26 -0.02 12.79 -1.84
CA ILE A 26 0.67 11.94 -2.80
C ILE A 26 2.02 12.56 -3.18
N ARG A 27 2.06 13.87 -3.46
CA ARG A 27 3.30 14.58 -3.79
C ARG A 27 4.30 14.55 -2.63
N ALA A 28 3.86 14.86 -1.40
CA ALA A 28 4.69 14.78 -0.21
C ALA A 28 5.25 13.37 0.00
N ALA A 29 4.42 12.34 -0.20
CA ALA A 29 4.86 10.97 -0.08
C ALA A 29 5.88 10.55 -1.13
N ARG A 30 5.72 11.03 -2.38
CA ARG A 30 6.70 10.78 -3.46
C ARG A 30 8.05 11.40 -3.17
N GLU A 31 8.11 12.65 -2.71
CA GLU A 31 9.39 13.27 -2.33
C GLU A 31 10.01 12.58 -1.11
N GLY A 32 9.17 12.16 -0.15
CA GLY A 32 9.61 11.42 1.04
C GLY A 32 10.19 10.03 0.76
N GLN A 33 9.90 9.42 -0.40
CA GLN A 33 10.48 8.12 -0.79
C GLN A 33 12.01 8.15 -0.81
N ARG A 34 12.64 9.29 -1.15
CA ARG A 34 14.11 9.39 -1.26
C ARG A 34 14.83 9.13 0.07
N ALA A 35 14.20 9.51 1.18
CA ALA A 35 14.78 9.37 2.52
C ALA A 35 14.26 8.12 3.27
N TRP A 36 13.30 7.39 2.69
CA TRP A 36 12.63 6.26 3.32
C TRP A 36 13.53 5.03 3.36
N ARG A 37 13.78 4.51 4.57
CA ARG A 37 14.48 3.26 4.80
C ARG A 37 13.54 2.26 5.45
N ARG A 38 13.12 1.25 4.68
CA ARG A 38 12.12 0.24 5.09
C ARG A 38 12.36 -0.32 6.49
N GLU A 39 13.53 -0.91 6.75
CA GLU A 39 13.83 -1.61 8.00
C GLU A 39 13.68 -0.72 9.24
N ARG A 40 14.23 0.51 9.17
CA ARG A 40 14.23 1.46 10.29
C ARG A 40 12.90 2.18 10.44
N ASP A 41 12.40 2.73 9.33
CA ASP A 41 11.28 3.67 9.35
C ASP A 41 9.94 2.94 9.49
N LEU A 42 9.81 1.74 8.92
CA LEU A 42 8.61 0.91 9.08
C LEU A 42 8.47 0.40 10.52
N ALA A 43 9.56 -0.11 11.10
CA ALA A 43 9.60 -0.55 12.50
C ALA A 43 9.21 0.58 13.46
N ARG A 44 9.76 1.79 13.22
CA ARG A 44 9.43 2.98 14.01
C ARG A 44 7.99 3.44 13.83
N LEU A 45 7.47 3.43 12.60
CA LEU A 45 6.11 3.87 12.30
C LEU A 45 5.05 2.93 12.89
N LEU A 46 5.26 1.62 12.76
CA LEU A 46 4.38 0.57 13.29
C LEU A 46 4.66 0.22 14.76
N ARG A 47 5.66 0.86 15.38
CA ARG A 47 6.10 0.60 16.77
C ARG A 47 6.30 -0.91 17.02
N THR A 48 7.05 -1.56 16.14
CA THR A 48 7.28 -3.01 16.17
C THR A 48 8.78 -3.28 16.08
N ASP A 49 9.28 -4.27 16.81
CA ASP A 49 10.72 -4.56 16.90
C ASP A 49 11.30 -5.21 15.63
N ARG A 50 10.46 -5.83 14.80
CA ARG A 50 10.86 -6.46 13.55
C ARG A 50 10.03 -5.95 12.37
N CYS A 51 10.69 -5.83 11.21
CA CYS A 51 10.04 -5.49 9.95
C CYS A 51 9.07 -6.63 9.55
N PRO A 52 7.76 -6.39 9.47
CA PRO A 52 6.81 -7.40 9.02
C PRO A 52 6.96 -7.70 7.53
N GLU A 53 6.44 -8.86 7.12
CA GLU A 53 6.28 -9.22 5.71
C GLU A 53 5.50 -8.14 4.93
N PRO A 54 5.87 -7.82 3.67
CA PRO A 54 5.29 -6.70 2.93
C PRO A 54 3.76 -6.72 2.86
N ALA A 55 3.17 -7.89 2.63
CA ALA A 55 1.71 -8.04 2.56
C ALA A 55 1.02 -7.72 3.89
N ARG A 56 1.59 -8.21 5.01
CA ARG A 56 1.05 -7.96 6.36
C ARG A 56 1.26 -6.50 6.79
N ALA A 57 2.41 -5.91 6.43
CA ALA A 57 2.71 -4.51 6.64
C ALA A 57 1.67 -3.63 5.94
N LEU A 58 1.38 -3.92 4.67
CA LEU A 58 0.45 -3.15 3.84
C LEU A 58 -0.96 -3.10 4.44
N SER A 59 -1.51 -4.24 4.88
CA SER A 59 -2.84 -4.28 5.48
C SER A 59 -2.94 -3.39 6.72
N ARG A 60 -1.91 -3.42 7.58
CA ARG A 60 -1.88 -2.61 8.81
C ARG A 60 -1.72 -1.11 8.49
N LEU A 61 -0.84 -0.77 7.55
CA LEU A 61 -0.63 0.60 7.12
C LEU A 61 -1.89 1.22 6.51
N ARG A 62 -2.67 0.44 5.74
CA ARG A 62 -3.96 0.89 5.19
C ARG A 62 -4.97 1.20 6.28
N ALA A 63 -5.09 0.33 7.30
CA ALA A 63 -5.98 0.57 8.42
C ALA A 63 -5.60 1.86 9.20
N GLU A 64 -4.30 2.07 9.47
CA GLU A 64 -3.84 3.30 10.14
C GLU A 64 -4.06 4.56 9.29
N GLU A 65 -3.92 4.44 7.97
CA GLU A 65 -4.13 5.53 7.03
C GLU A 65 -5.62 5.89 6.88
N GLU A 66 -6.51 4.90 6.89
CA GLU A 66 -7.96 5.12 6.91
C GLU A 66 -8.37 5.92 8.15
N ILE A 67 -7.85 5.56 9.32
CA ILE A 67 -8.09 6.30 10.57
C ILE A 67 -7.67 7.77 10.43
N GLN A 68 -6.48 8.05 9.90
CA GLN A 68 -6.01 9.43 9.70
C GLN A 68 -6.83 10.18 8.65
N ASN A 69 -7.27 9.49 7.60
CA ASN A 69 -8.16 10.08 6.61
C ASN A 69 -9.53 10.41 7.21
N ASP A 70 -10.07 9.58 8.09
CA ASP A 70 -11.32 9.84 8.79
C ASP A 70 -11.18 11.04 9.73
N PHE A 71 -10.07 11.14 10.46
CA PHE A 71 -9.76 12.31 11.29
C PHE A 71 -9.70 13.59 10.46
N ARG A 72 -9.09 13.54 9.28
CA ARG A 72 -9.01 14.66 8.33
C ARG A 72 -10.39 15.07 7.82
N LEU A 73 -11.23 14.10 7.44
CA LEU A 73 -12.57 14.36 6.90
C LEU A 73 -13.50 14.94 7.97
N ASN A 74 -13.40 14.43 9.20
CA ASN A 74 -14.22 14.87 10.32
C ASN A 74 -13.62 16.06 11.10
N ARG A 75 -12.46 16.56 10.69
CA ARG A 75 -11.73 17.67 11.34
C ARG A 75 -11.47 17.44 12.83
N LEU A 76 -11.13 16.20 13.19
CA LEU A 76 -10.83 15.85 14.58
C LEU A 76 -9.47 16.40 15.00
N ALA A 77 -9.32 16.70 16.29
CA ALA A 77 -8.05 17.18 16.87
C ALA A 77 -6.93 16.13 16.77
N ASP A 78 -7.29 14.85 16.69
CA ASP A 78 -6.37 13.72 16.57
C ASP A 78 -5.73 13.58 15.17
N TYR A 79 -6.13 14.42 14.21
CA TYR A 79 -5.55 14.43 12.88
C TYR A 79 -4.09 14.90 12.92
N ASP A 80 -3.17 14.00 12.57
CA ASP A 80 -1.75 14.29 12.43
C ASP A 80 -1.35 14.20 10.95
N MET A 81 -1.23 15.37 10.31
CA MET A 81 -0.77 15.50 8.92
C MET A 81 0.60 14.85 8.70
N LYS A 82 1.54 14.98 9.65
CA LYS A 82 2.88 14.40 9.52
C LYS A 82 2.80 12.88 9.56
N ARG A 83 2.00 12.32 10.46
CA ARG A 83 1.73 10.87 10.50
C ARG A 83 1.07 10.40 9.21
N HIS A 84 0.10 11.14 8.68
CA HIS A 84 -0.57 10.80 7.42
C HIS A 84 0.42 10.72 6.26
N VAL A 85 1.29 11.72 6.11
CA VAL A 85 2.35 11.69 5.09
C VAL A 85 3.30 10.49 5.29
N LEU A 86 3.70 10.17 6.51
CA LEU A 86 4.55 9.01 6.79
C LEU A 86 3.87 7.68 6.42
N LEU A 87 2.58 7.53 6.71
CA LEU A 87 1.79 6.37 6.30
C LEU A 87 1.72 6.24 4.78
N MET A 88 1.52 7.36 4.07
CA MET A 88 1.53 7.38 2.61
C MET A 88 2.89 6.97 2.03
N ILE A 89 4.00 7.46 2.61
CA ILE A 89 5.36 7.05 2.22
C ILE A 89 5.54 5.55 2.43
N ALA A 90 5.14 5.04 3.60
CA ALA A 90 5.27 3.63 3.95
C ALA A 90 4.44 2.73 3.02
N ILE A 91 3.19 3.10 2.71
CA ILE A 91 2.33 2.34 1.80
C ILE A 91 2.97 2.25 0.41
N MET A 92 3.45 3.35 -0.15
CA MET A 92 4.12 3.34 -1.46
C MET A 92 5.39 2.48 -1.44
N GLY A 93 6.17 2.57 -0.35
CA GLY A 93 7.37 1.76 -0.17
C GLY A 93 7.07 0.26 -0.08
N GLU A 94 6.07 -0.13 0.71
CA GLU A 94 5.65 -1.53 0.86
C GLU A 94 4.97 -2.07 -0.41
N MET A 95 4.24 -1.24 -1.17
CA MET A 95 3.72 -1.64 -2.48
C MET A 95 4.85 -2.00 -3.45
N ARG A 96 5.93 -1.21 -3.47
CA ARG A 96 7.11 -1.52 -4.28
C ARG A 96 7.80 -2.79 -3.79
N ALA A 97 8.01 -2.93 -2.48
CA ALA A 97 8.61 -4.13 -1.90
C ALA A 97 7.78 -5.40 -2.16
N ALA A 98 6.44 -5.30 -2.14
CA ALA A 98 5.56 -6.41 -2.45
C ALA A 98 5.65 -6.84 -3.93
N LEU A 99 5.81 -5.88 -4.85
CA LEU A 99 6.04 -6.17 -6.27
C LEU A 99 7.42 -6.81 -6.51
N GLU A 100 8.45 -6.38 -5.76
CA GLU A 100 9.79 -6.98 -5.83
C GLU A 100 9.84 -8.40 -5.24
N ALA A 101 9.11 -8.63 -4.14
CA ALA A 101 9.04 -9.95 -3.48
C ALA A 101 8.22 -10.97 -4.27
N HIS A 102 7.24 -10.51 -5.05
CA HIS A 102 6.47 -11.32 -5.97
C HIS A 102 6.70 -10.82 -7.40
N PRO A 103 7.85 -11.16 -8.03
CA PRO A 103 7.98 -10.95 -9.46
C PRO A 103 6.84 -11.75 -10.10
N ALA A 104 5.89 -11.05 -10.72
CA ALA A 104 4.86 -11.70 -11.50
C ALA A 104 5.54 -12.74 -12.39
N PRO A 105 5.03 -13.98 -12.51
CA PRO A 105 5.56 -14.91 -13.49
C PRO A 105 5.37 -14.22 -14.85
N LEU A 106 6.46 -13.67 -15.38
CA LEU A 106 6.51 -13.19 -16.74
C LEU A 106 6.08 -14.36 -17.58
N ALA A 107 4.94 -14.19 -18.25
CA ALA A 107 4.29 -15.14 -19.13
C ALA A 107 5.32 -16.06 -19.83
N THR A 108 5.52 -17.26 -19.28
CA THR A 108 6.13 -18.37 -20.02
C THR A 108 5.02 -18.98 -20.87
N ALA A 109 4.64 -18.25 -21.91
CA ALA A 109 3.89 -18.80 -23.04
C ALA A 109 4.88 -18.96 -24.19
N LEU A 110 5.55 -20.11 -24.21
CA LEU A 110 5.98 -20.77 -25.44
C LEU A 110 4.78 -21.54 -26.00
#